data_AF-A0A317L4B1-F1
#
_entry.id   AF-A0A317L4B1-F1
#
_cell.length_a   1.000
_cell.length_b   1.000
_cell.length_c   1.000
_cell.angle_alpha   90.00
_cell.angle_beta   90.00
_cell.angle_gamma   90.00
#
_symmetry.space_group_name_H-M   'P 1'
#
loop_
_entity.id
_entity.type
_entity.pdbx_description
1 polymer ?
#
loop_
_entity_poly.entity_id
_entity_poly.type
_entity_poly.pdbx_seq_one_letter_code
_entity_poly.pdbx_strand_id
1 'polypeptide(L)'
;MRILMSLLFLLFIGYHSYKLIVLLKKMNQGVIMPLTDEEMASIKNSERREIKPPTLSTQKWGIILYAFTLVLATTLFILAIFHDEFNFYLYPFFFIPLLHSNDLFQLFSITNKGILSGNQFIRWEKIKSFEFVPIDVNSRHYGFSSEINDKKELKIKSRFRTISCIVMTEEMEQNLQKVLEENVVRSSYS
;
A
#
# COMPACT_ATOMS: atom_id res chain seq x y z
N MET A 1 28.12 13.70 -12.10
CA MET A 1 26.73 13.24 -12.35
C MET A 1 26.56 11.72 -12.19
N ARG A 2 27.39 10.88 -12.83
CA ARG A 2 27.31 9.39 -12.73
C ARG A 2 27.28 8.89 -11.27
N ILE A 3 28.23 9.29 -10.43
CA ILE A 3 28.31 8.87 -9.01
C ILE A 3 27.07 9.30 -8.21
N LEU A 4 26.60 10.54 -8.38
CA LEU A 4 25.40 11.03 -7.70
C LEU A 4 24.16 10.22 -8.10
N MET A 5 24.00 9.94 -9.39
CA MET A 5 22.87 9.14 -9.88
C MET A 5 22.95 7.69 -9.39
N SER A 6 24.15 7.10 -9.36
CA SER A 6 24.36 5.78 -8.78
C SER A 6 24.02 5.74 -7.29
N LEU A 7 24.38 6.78 -6.53
CA LEU A 7 24.02 6.90 -5.11
C LEU A 7 22.49 7.01 -4.93
N LEU A 8 21.83 7.86 -5.71
CA LEU A 8 20.37 7.99 -5.69
C LEU A 8 19.67 6.67 -6.03
N PHE A 9 20.21 5.93 -7.01
CA PHE A 9 19.69 4.63 -7.40
C PHE A 9 19.81 3.60 -6.26
N LEU A 10 20.97 3.52 -5.62
CA LEU A 10 21.19 2.64 -4.46
C LEU A 10 20.27 3.00 -3.29
N LEU A 11 20.09 4.29 -3.01
CA LEU A 11 19.14 4.76 -1.99
C LEU A 11 17.70 4.35 -2.33
N PHE A 12 17.31 4.47 -3.60
CA PHE A 12 15.97 4.09 -4.05
C PHE A 12 15.71 2.59 -3.91
N ILE A 13 16.61 1.73 -4.42
CA ILE A 13 16.49 0.27 -4.27
C ILE A 13 16.56 -0.13 -2.80
N GLY A 14 17.45 0.46 -2.03
CA GLY A 14 17.58 0.22 -0.59
C GLY A 14 16.29 0.55 0.15
N TYR A 15 15.66 1.68 -0.16
CA TYR A 15 14.37 2.08 0.40
C TYR A 15 13.25 1.09 0.06
N HIS A 16 13.13 0.68 -1.21
CA HIS A 16 12.10 -0.27 -1.64
C HIS A 16 12.32 -1.67 -1.06
N SER A 17 13.56 -2.12 -0.96
CA SER A 17 13.93 -3.38 -0.30
C SER A 17 13.59 -3.34 1.20
N TYR A 18 13.96 -2.26 1.89
CA TYR A 18 13.60 -2.06 3.29
C TYR A 18 12.09 -2.08 3.51
N LYS A 19 11.34 -1.39 2.65
CA LYS A 19 9.87 -1.35 2.70
C LYS A 19 9.25 -2.74 2.54
N LEU A 20 9.77 -3.55 1.61
CA LEU A 20 9.34 -4.94 1.45
C LEU A 20 9.62 -5.76 2.72
N ILE A 21 10.82 -5.68 3.27
CA ILE A 21 11.18 -6.41 4.51
C ILE A 21 10.26 -6.03 5.67
N VAL A 22 10.00 -4.73 5.85
CA VAL A 22 9.07 -4.24 6.88
C VAL A 22 7.67 -4.80 6.67
N LEU A 23 7.16 -4.77 5.44
CA LEU A 23 5.85 -5.31 5.08
C LEU A 23 5.76 -6.81 5.44
N LEU A 24 6.73 -7.61 5.01
CA LEU A 24 6.78 -9.05 5.29
C LEU A 24 6.79 -9.34 6.80
N LYS A 25 7.54 -8.55 7.58
CA LYS A 25 7.57 -8.67 9.05
C LYS A 25 6.24 -8.30 9.71
N LYS A 26 5.46 -7.41 9.10
CA LYS A 26 4.19 -6.91 9.63
C LYS A 26 2.98 -7.74 9.25
N MET A 27 3.01 -8.40 8.10
CA MET A 27 1.96 -9.31 7.64
C MET A 27 1.59 -10.35 8.72
N ASN A 28 2.57 -10.94 9.39
CA ASN A 28 2.32 -11.95 10.42
C ASN A 28 2.11 -11.40 11.85
N GLN A 29 1.68 -10.13 12.01
CA GLN A 29 1.51 -9.50 13.35
C GLN A 29 0.05 -9.18 13.63
N GLY A 30 -0.40 -9.60 14.82
CA GLY A 30 -1.70 -9.30 15.48
C GLY A 30 -2.63 -8.37 14.71
N VAL A 31 -3.37 -8.97 13.78
CA VAL A 31 -4.42 -8.33 13.00
C VAL A 31 -5.61 -8.11 13.93
N ILE A 32 -6.12 -6.89 13.96
CA ILE A 32 -7.35 -6.54 14.67
C ILE A 32 -8.54 -6.70 13.72
N MET A 33 -8.37 -6.28 12.46
CA MET A 33 -9.44 -6.30 11.46
C MET A 33 -8.86 -6.25 10.03
N PRO A 34 -9.48 -6.87 9.02
CA PRO A 34 -10.53 -7.88 9.11
C PRO A 34 -9.99 -9.25 9.58
N LEU A 35 -10.77 -9.96 10.39
CA LEU A 35 -10.49 -11.30 10.93
C LEU A 35 -11.29 -12.41 10.23
N THR A 36 -12.52 -12.12 9.83
CA THR A 36 -13.42 -13.09 9.19
C THR A 36 -13.51 -12.85 7.69
N ASP A 37 -13.92 -13.89 6.94
CA ASP A 37 -14.15 -13.78 5.50
C ASP A 37 -15.27 -12.78 5.17
N GLU A 38 -16.28 -12.67 6.05
CA GLU A 38 -17.37 -11.69 5.93
C GLU A 38 -16.84 -10.26 6.09
N GLU A 39 -15.98 -10.02 7.08
CA GLU A 39 -15.32 -8.72 7.26
C GLU A 39 -14.42 -8.40 6.06
N MET A 40 -13.68 -9.38 5.52
CA MET A 40 -12.87 -9.19 4.31
C MET A 40 -13.72 -8.87 3.08
N ALA A 41 -14.88 -9.51 2.91
CA ALA A 41 -15.80 -9.23 1.81
C ALA A 41 -16.46 -7.85 1.92
N SER A 42 -16.59 -7.33 3.14
CA SER A 42 -17.16 -6.00 3.39
C SER A 42 -16.21 -4.83 3.14
N ILE A 43 -14.94 -5.11 2.80
CA ILE A 43 -13.96 -4.10 2.42
C ILE A 43 -13.39 -4.46 1.04
N LYS A 44 -13.24 -3.47 0.15
CA LYS A 44 -12.43 -3.62 -1.05
C LYS A 44 -11.22 -2.69 -0.98
N ASN A 45 -10.10 -3.09 -1.59
CA ASN A 45 -8.95 -2.19 -1.67
C ASN A 45 -9.26 -0.98 -2.57
N SER A 46 -8.35 0.00 -2.62
CA SER A 46 -8.49 1.20 -3.47
C SER A 46 -8.69 0.90 -4.96
N GLU A 47 -8.28 -0.29 -5.42
CA GLU A 47 -8.48 -0.77 -6.78
C GLU A 47 -9.73 -1.65 -6.96
N ARG A 48 -10.64 -1.69 -5.97
CA ARG A 48 -11.89 -2.46 -6.00
C ARG A 48 -11.68 -3.98 -6.05
N ARG A 49 -10.49 -4.46 -5.72
CA ARG A 49 -10.19 -5.88 -5.57
C ARG A 49 -10.54 -6.33 -4.15
N GLU A 50 -10.95 -7.59 -4.04
CA GLU A 50 -11.13 -8.26 -2.76
C GLU A 50 -9.84 -8.24 -1.97
N ILE A 51 -9.96 -7.99 -0.67
CA ILE A 51 -8.83 -8.03 0.25
C ILE A 51 -8.55 -9.48 0.58
N LYS A 52 -7.27 -9.83 0.56
CA LYS A 52 -6.78 -11.12 1.03
C LYS A 52 -6.15 -10.97 2.41
N PRO A 53 -6.14 -12.06 3.20
CA PRO A 53 -5.47 -12.07 4.50
C PRO A 53 -4.04 -11.52 4.41
N PRO A 54 -3.53 -10.90 5.48
CA PRO A 54 -2.16 -10.40 5.54
C PRO A 54 -1.14 -11.54 5.74
N THR A 55 -1.25 -12.65 5.03
CA THR A 55 -0.35 -13.80 5.17
C THR A 55 0.58 -13.94 3.97
N LEU A 56 1.79 -14.47 4.21
CA LEU A 56 2.78 -14.67 3.13
C LEU A 56 2.27 -15.63 2.04
N SER A 57 1.49 -16.63 2.43
CA SER A 57 0.93 -17.63 1.50
C SER A 57 -0.11 -17.02 0.56
N THR A 58 -0.97 -16.14 1.06
CA THR A 58 -2.04 -15.51 0.27
C THR A 58 -1.53 -14.39 -0.64
N GLN A 59 -0.47 -13.68 -0.23
CA GLN A 59 0.15 -12.59 -0.98
C GLN A 59 1.37 -13.03 -1.80
N LYS A 60 1.60 -14.35 -1.95
CA LYS A 60 2.80 -14.93 -2.58
C LYS A 60 3.14 -14.32 -3.94
N TRP A 61 2.15 -14.16 -4.81
CA TRP A 61 2.35 -13.60 -6.15
C TRP A 61 2.79 -12.14 -6.14
N GLY A 62 2.19 -11.32 -5.28
CA GLY A 62 2.60 -9.92 -5.10
C GLY A 62 4.05 -9.82 -4.60
N ILE A 63 4.44 -10.68 -3.66
CA ILE A 63 5.81 -10.76 -3.14
C ILE A 63 6.79 -11.17 -4.24
N ILE A 64 6.49 -12.24 -5.00
CA ILE A 64 7.34 -12.73 -6.08
C ILE A 64 7.53 -11.64 -7.13
N LEU A 65 6.46 -11.00 -7.58
CA LEU A 65 6.52 -9.97 -8.62
C LEU A 65 7.29 -8.73 -8.16
N TYR A 66 7.11 -8.32 -6.89
CA TYR A 66 7.86 -7.23 -6.30
C TYR A 66 9.36 -7.56 -6.20
N ALA A 67 9.69 -8.75 -5.68
CA ALA A 67 11.07 -9.20 -5.55
C ALA A 67 11.75 -9.33 -6.92
N PHE A 68 11.05 -9.90 -7.91
CA PHE A 68 11.53 -10.00 -9.29
C PHE A 68 11.82 -8.62 -9.88
N THR A 69 10.94 -7.64 -9.64
CA THR A 69 11.13 -6.25 -10.08
C THR A 69 12.37 -5.61 -9.44
N LEU A 70 12.61 -5.83 -8.14
CA LEU A 70 13.81 -5.35 -7.45
C LEU A 70 15.09 -5.98 -8.03
N VAL A 71 15.08 -7.29 -8.26
CA VAL A 71 16.21 -8.01 -8.86
C VAL A 71 16.48 -7.50 -10.26
N LEU A 72 15.44 -7.37 -11.09
CA LEU A 72 15.56 -6.84 -12.46
C LEU A 72 16.16 -5.43 -12.46
N ALA A 73 15.63 -4.53 -11.63
CA ALA A 73 16.16 -3.16 -11.51
C ALA A 73 17.63 -3.16 -11.06
N THR A 74 17.99 -4.02 -10.10
CA THR A 74 19.37 -4.15 -9.62
C THR A 74 20.30 -4.68 -10.71
N THR A 75 19.89 -5.71 -11.45
CA THR A 75 20.67 -6.27 -12.56
C THR A 75 20.89 -5.24 -13.66
N LEU A 76 19.84 -4.52 -14.07
CA LEU A 76 19.95 -3.47 -15.09
C LEU A 76 20.89 -2.35 -14.65
N PHE A 77 20.86 -1.98 -13.37
CA PHE A 77 21.79 -1.00 -12.83
C PHE A 77 23.24 -1.47 -12.81
N ILE A 78 23.48 -2.73 -12.44
CA ILE A 78 24.81 -3.33 -12.49
C ILE A 78 25.32 -3.30 -13.93
N LEU A 79 24.53 -3.78 -14.90
CA LEU A 79 24.88 -3.75 -16.32
C LEU A 79 25.18 -2.32 -16.79
N ALA A 80 24.37 -1.35 -16.36
CA ALA A 80 24.55 0.05 -16.72
C ALA A 80 25.79 0.71 -16.09
N ILE A 81 26.33 0.16 -15.01
CA ILE A 81 27.61 0.60 -14.43
C ILE A 81 28.78 0.02 -15.22
N PHE A 82 28.70 -1.24 -15.64
CA PHE A 82 29.80 -1.97 -16.28
C PHE A 82 29.89 -1.74 -17.80
N HIS A 83 28.83 -1.27 -18.45
CA HIS A 83 28.82 -0.93 -19.88
C HIS A 83 28.74 0.58 -20.07
N ASP A 84 29.82 1.19 -20.56
CA ASP A 84 29.91 2.65 -20.77
C ASP A 84 28.97 3.17 -21.88
N GLU A 85 28.42 2.29 -22.72
CA GLU A 85 27.41 2.64 -23.73
C GLU A 85 26.01 2.84 -23.15
N PHE A 86 25.81 2.52 -21.86
CA PHE A 86 24.49 2.57 -21.27
C PHE A 86 24.06 4.00 -20.95
N ASN A 87 23.03 4.48 -21.64
CA ASN A 87 22.56 5.84 -21.50
C ASN A 87 21.88 6.06 -20.13
N PHE A 88 22.49 6.90 -19.28
CA PHE A 88 21.98 7.18 -17.94
C PHE A 88 20.56 7.79 -17.94
N TYR A 89 20.11 8.42 -19.04
CA TYR A 89 18.75 8.93 -19.17
C TYR A 89 17.68 7.82 -19.11
N LEU A 90 18.06 6.55 -19.27
CA LEU A 90 17.16 5.41 -19.15
C LEU A 90 16.91 4.97 -17.69
N TYR A 91 17.71 5.43 -16.73
CA TYR A 91 17.62 4.99 -15.33
C TYR A 91 16.25 5.27 -14.68
N PRO A 92 15.61 6.44 -14.89
CA PRO A 92 14.30 6.71 -14.30
C PRO A 92 13.21 5.72 -14.73
N PHE A 93 13.30 5.17 -15.94
CA PHE A 93 12.30 4.24 -16.47
C PHE A 93 12.32 2.90 -15.71
N PHE A 94 13.45 2.49 -15.14
CA PHE A 94 13.53 1.28 -14.32
C PHE A 94 12.79 1.39 -12.98
N PHE A 95 12.47 2.60 -12.55
CA PHE A 95 11.72 2.82 -11.31
C PHE A 95 10.21 2.81 -11.49
N ILE A 96 9.70 2.92 -12.72
CA ILE A 96 8.25 2.96 -12.99
C ILE A 96 7.51 1.79 -12.34
N PRO A 97 7.97 0.52 -12.48
CA PRO A 97 7.27 -0.62 -11.85
C PRO A 97 7.26 -0.54 -10.32
N LEU A 98 8.31 0.03 -9.70
CA LEU A 98 8.41 0.18 -8.25
C LEU A 98 7.51 1.31 -7.73
N LEU A 99 7.26 2.35 -8.52
CA LEU A 99 6.34 3.44 -8.17
C LEU A 99 4.87 2.97 -8.12
N HIS A 100 4.47 2.08 -9.02
CA HIS A 100 3.12 1.50 -9.10
C HIS A 100 2.98 0.16 -8.34
N SER A 101 3.94 -0.16 -7.47
CA SER A 101 3.96 -1.45 -6.77
C SER A 101 2.97 -1.58 -5.61
N ASN A 102 2.17 -0.55 -5.31
CA ASN A 102 1.14 -0.62 -4.27
C ASN A 102 0.07 -1.66 -4.65
N ASP A 103 -0.24 -1.75 -5.94
CA ASP A 103 -1.35 -2.49 -6.53
C ASP A 103 -1.03 -3.99 -6.68
N LEU A 104 0.21 -4.37 -6.38
CA LEU A 104 0.68 -5.76 -6.36
C LEU A 104 0.13 -6.54 -5.17
N PHE A 105 -0.32 -5.85 -4.13
CA PHE A 105 -0.80 -6.47 -2.90
C PHE A 105 -2.29 -6.17 -2.71
N GLN A 106 -3.09 -7.23 -2.64
CA GLN A 106 -4.51 -7.17 -2.30
C GLN A 106 -4.65 -7.14 -0.78
N LEU A 107 -4.09 -6.09 -0.18
CA LEU A 107 -3.90 -6.01 1.26
C LEU A 107 -4.55 -4.76 1.83
N PHE A 108 -5.39 -4.95 2.83
CA PHE A 108 -5.79 -3.91 3.77
C PHE A 108 -6.05 -4.59 5.12
N SER A 109 -5.34 -4.20 6.16
CA SER A 109 -5.60 -4.71 7.51
C SER A 109 -5.16 -3.71 8.56
N ILE A 110 -5.93 -3.64 9.63
CA ILE A 110 -5.60 -2.92 10.84
C ILE A 110 -4.91 -3.90 11.79
N THR A 111 -3.79 -3.46 12.33
CA THR A 111 -2.97 -4.20 13.30
C THR A 111 -2.82 -3.39 14.58
N ASN A 112 -2.37 -4.04 15.65
CA ASN A 112 -2.06 -3.36 16.92
C ASN A 112 -1.09 -2.17 16.80
N LYS A 113 -0.28 -2.11 15.73
CA LYS A 113 0.76 -1.09 15.56
C LYS A 113 0.45 -0.07 14.47
N GLY A 114 -0.63 -0.25 13.72
CA GLY A 114 -0.97 0.59 12.58
C GLY A 114 -1.70 -0.16 11.48
N ILE A 115 -1.71 0.42 10.29
CA ILE A 115 -2.49 -0.05 9.14
C ILE A 115 -1.56 -0.56 8.05
N LEU A 116 -1.85 -1.75 7.55
CA LEU A 116 -1.28 -2.32 6.35
C LEU A 116 -2.21 -2.02 5.17
N SER A 117 -1.68 -1.49 4.08
CA SER A 117 -2.43 -1.23 2.85
C SER A 117 -1.51 -1.33 1.64
N GLY A 118 -1.84 -2.21 0.71
CA GLY A 118 -0.99 -2.54 -0.43
C GLY A 118 0.41 -2.97 0.03
N ASN A 119 1.44 -2.29 -0.48
CA ASN A 119 2.84 -2.52 -0.06
C ASN A 119 3.27 -1.69 1.18
N GLN A 120 2.34 -1.02 1.88
CA GLN A 120 2.64 -0.02 2.90
C GLN A 120 2.24 -0.46 4.30
N PHE A 121 3.00 0.01 5.28
CA PHE A 121 2.66 -0.03 6.69
C PHE A 121 2.73 1.38 7.29
N ILE A 122 1.61 1.86 7.82
CA ILE A 122 1.48 3.19 8.44
C ILE A 122 1.24 2.99 9.93
N ARG A 123 2.18 3.44 10.77
CA ARG A 123 2.02 3.43 12.23
C ARG A 123 0.97 4.43 12.68
N TRP A 124 0.28 4.14 13.78
CA TRP A 124 -0.75 5.01 14.36
C TRP A 124 -0.28 6.45 14.58
N GLU A 125 0.94 6.64 15.10
CA GLU A 125 1.60 7.94 15.31
C GLU A 125 1.82 8.77 14.02
N LYS A 126 1.73 8.15 12.84
CA LYS A 126 1.95 8.81 11.54
C LYS A 126 0.66 9.17 10.82
N ILE A 127 -0.49 8.73 11.35
CA ILE A 127 -1.81 9.06 10.81
C ILE A 127 -2.18 10.44 11.33
N LYS A 128 -2.51 11.35 10.41
CA LYS A 128 -2.91 12.73 10.74
C LYS A 128 -4.41 12.87 10.86
N SER A 129 -5.14 12.21 9.97
CA SER A 129 -6.60 12.23 9.95
C SER A 129 -7.13 11.05 9.14
N PHE A 130 -8.40 10.75 9.34
CA PHE A 130 -9.16 9.84 8.51
C PHE A 130 -10.52 10.46 8.22
N GLU A 131 -11.11 10.10 7.09
CA GLU A 131 -12.44 10.58 6.67
C GLU A 131 -13.13 9.50 5.83
N PHE A 132 -14.45 9.39 5.97
CA PHE A 132 -15.28 8.57 5.08
C PHE A 132 -15.91 9.51 4.05
N VAL A 133 -15.60 9.29 2.77
CA VAL A 133 -16.08 10.12 1.66
C VAL A 133 -17.06 9.29 0.82
N PRO A 134 -18.28 9.79 0.54
CA PRO A 134 -19.19 9.09 -0.36
C PRO A 134 -18.58 8.99 -1.76
N ILE A 135 -18.74 7.84 -2.41
CA ILE A 135 -18.28 7.62 -3.77
C ILE A 135 -19.30 8.23 -4.73
N ASP A 136 -18.93 9.34 -5.36
CA ASP A 136 -19.77 10.05 -6.31
C ASP A 136 -19.85 9.30 -7.65
N VAL A 137 -21.08 8.91 -8.01
CA VAL A 137 -21.49 8.23 -9.24
C VAL A 137 -21.12 9.03 -10.50
N ASN A 138 -21.00 10.36 -10.41
CA ASN A 138 -20.71 11.25 -11.53
C ASN A 138 -19.24 11.65 -11.70
N SER A 139 -18.32 11.14 -10.87
CA SER A 139 -16.91 11.50 -11.00
C SER A 139 -16.22 10.74 -12.15
N ARG A 140 -15.31 11.41 -12.88
CA ARG A 140 -14.55 10.90 -14.04
C ARG A 140 -13.79 9.58 -13.82
N HIS A 141 -13.68 9.11 -12.58
CA HIS A 141 -12.97 7.89 -12.18
C HIS A 141 -13.86 6.81 -11.54
N TYR A 142 -15.14 7.09 -11.24
CA TYR A 142 -16.00 6.17 -10.45
C TYR A 142 -17.25 5.61 -11.14
N GLY A 143 -17.63 6.04 -12.34
CA GLY A 143 -18.82 5.51 -13.00
C GLY A 143 -18.57 4.21 -13.78
N PHE A 144 -18.55 3.02 -13.16
CA PHE A 144 -18.70 1.75 -13.94
C PHE A 144 -19.27 0.51 -13.20
N SER A 145 -19.45 0.50 -11.86
CA SER A 145 -20.04 -0.68 -11.18
C SER A 145 -21.12 -0.30 -10.17
N SER A 146 -22.35 -0.74 -10.40
CA SER A 146 -23.52 -0.55 -9.51
C SER A 146 -23.29 -1.07 -8.08
N GLU A 147 -22.34 -2.00 -7.88
CA GLU A 147 -21.98 -2.57 -6.59
C GLU A 147 -21.34 -1.55 -5.62
N ILE A 148 -20.64 -0.55 -6.15
CA ILE A 148 -19.82 0.42 -5.39
C ILE A 148 -20.44 1.82 -5.41
N ASN A 149 -21.34 2.08 -6.36
CA ASN A 149 -22.14 3.29 -6.36
C ASN A 149 -22.89 3.38 -5.02
N ASP A 150 -22.91 4.56 -4.41
CA ASP A 150 -23.49 4.83 -3.08
C ASP A 150 -22.74 4.23 -1.87
N LYS A 151 -21.54 3.67 -2.07
CA LYS A 151 -20.64 3.27 -0.97
C LYS A 151 -19.73 4.41 -0.53
N LYS A 152 -18.98 4.18 0.54
CA LYS A 152 -18.01 5.15 1.09
C LYS A 152 -16.59 4.67 0.90
N GLU A 153 -15.70 5.60 0.59
CA GLU A 153 -14.25 5.42 0.58
C GLU A 153 -13.68 5.95 1.90
N LEU A 154 -13.07 5.07 2.69
CA LEU A 154 -12.26 5.49 3.84
C LEU A 154 -10.92 6.01 3.31
N LYS A 155 -10.61 7.26 3.59
CA LYS A 155 -9.31 7.89 3.28
C LYS A 155 -8.55 8.15 4.55
N ILE A 156 -7.36 7.59 4.65
CA ILE A 156 -6.44 7.78 5.79
C ILE A 156 -5.25 8.59 5.31
N LYS A 157 -5.10 9.79 5.86
CA LYS A 157 -4.06 10.75 5.52
C LYS A 157 -2.88 10.60 6.48
N SER A 158 -1.70 10.38 5.92
CA SER A 158 -0.41 10.44 6.63
C SER A 158 0.44 11.61 6.12
N ARG A 159 1.60 11.86 6.74
CA ARG A 159 2.47 13.00 6.35
C ARG A 159 2.86 13.04 4.86
N PHE A 160 3.04 11.89 4.23
CA PHE A 160 3.56 11.82 2.86
C PHE A 160 2.66 11.07 1.88
N ARG A 161 1.58 10.45 2.36
CA ARG A 161 0.75 9.54 1.57
C ARG A 161 -0.67 9.49 2.11
N THR A 162 -1.61 9.21 1.21
CA THR A 162 -2.97 8.82 1.54
C THR A 162 -3.15 7.37 1.14
N ILE A 163 -3.72 6.56 2.02
CA ILE A 163 -4.22 5.22 1.68
C ILE A 163 -5.73 5.23 1.73
N SER A 164 -6.36 4.37 0.94
CA SER A 164 -7.81 4.23 0.96
C SER A 164 -8.28 2.80 0.79
N CYS A 165 -9.49 2.56 1.26
CA CYS A 165 -10.26 1.36 1.00
C CYS A 165 -11.74 1.73 0.84
N ILE A 166 -12.48 0.87 0.16
CA ILE A 166 -13.91 1.02 -0.07
C ILE A 166 -14.62 0.16 0.97
N VAL A 167 -15.59 0.76 1.65
CA VAL A 167 -16.38 0.11 2.70
C VAL A 167 -17.74 -0.23 2.13
N MET A 168 -18.08 -1.51 2.12
CA MET A 168 -19.27 -2.04 1.45
C MET A 168 -20.51 -2.07 2.35
N THR A 169 -20.32 -2.12 3.68
CA THR A 169 -21.40 -2.22 4.68
C THR A 169 -21.30 -1.13 5.74
N GLU A 170 -22.44 -0.71 6.27
CA GLU A 170 -22.50 0.30 7.34
C GLU A 170 -21.92 -0.23 8.67
N GLU A 171 -22.10 -1.52 8.95
CA GLU A 171 -21.49 -2.17 10.12
C GLU A 171 -19.96 -2.08 10.08
N MET A 172 -19.36 -2.34 8.91
CA MET A 172 -17.92 -2.23 8.74
C MET A 172 -17.44 -0.78 8.87
N GLU A 173 -18.23 0.20 8.39
CA GLU A 173 -17.94 1.62 8.60
C GLU A 173 -17.87 1.96 10.09
N GLN A 174 -18.87 1.55 10.86
CA GLN A 174 -18.93 1.80 12.31
C GLN A 174 -17.76 1.13 13.05
N ASN A 175 -17.44 -0.10 12.69
CA ASN A 175 -16.32 -0.84 13.30
C ASN A 175 -14.97 -0.17 12.98
N LEU A 176 -14.74 0.21 11.72
CA LEU A 176 -13.53 0.93 11.31
C LEU A 176 -13.45 2.29 11.99
N GLN A 177 -14.56 3.03 12.08
CA GLN A 177 -14.61 4.32 12.76
C GLN A 177 -14.19 4.18 14.22
N LYS A 178 -14.77 3.23 14.96
CA LYS A 178 -14.43 2.98 16.36
C LYS A 178 -12.95 2.67 16.55
N VAL A 179 -12.39 1.75 15.76
CA VAL A 179 -10.97 1.36 15.86
C VAL A 179 -10.04 2.53 15.51
N LEU A 180 -10.38 3.33 14.51
CA LEU A 180 -9.60 4.49 14.11
C LEU A 180 -9.65 5.60 15.16
N GLU A 181 -10.82 5.89 15.73
CA GLU A 181 -10.97 6.87 16.80
C GLU A 181 -10.13 6.47 18.03
N GLU A 182 -10.24 5.22 18.47
CA GLU A 182 -9.49 4.71 19.63
C GLU A 182 -7.97 4.81 19.47
N ASN A 183 -7.45 4.59 18.26
CA ASN A 183 -6.00 4.51 18.02
C ASN A 183 -5.38 5.81 17.50
N VAL A 184 -6.09 6.60 16.67
CA VAL A 184 -5.59 7.85 16.08
C VAL A 184 -5.73 9.02 17.04
N VAL A 185 -6.83 9.09 17.81
CA VAL A 185 -7.00 10.14 18.82
C VAL A 185 -5.98 9.93 19.94
N ARG A 186 -5.81 8.69 20.40
CA ARG A 186 -4.85 8.36 21.46
C ARG A 186 -3.39 8.62 21.08
N SER A 187 -3.01 8.41 19.82
CA SER A 187 -1.66 8.70 19.34
C SER A 187 -1.37 10.19 19.14
N SER A 188 -2.41 11.04 19.06
CA SER A 188 -2.26 12.49 18.92
C SER A 188 -1.96 13.21 20.24
N TYR A 189 -2.14 12.52 21.38
CA TYR A 189 -1.89 13.04 22.74
C TYR A 189 -0.68 12.38 23.44
N SER A 190 0.07 11.52 22.75
CA SER A 190 1.28 10.84 23.24
C SER A 190 2.53 11.37 22.56
#